data_AF-A0A1G7I0J0-F1
#
_entry.id   AF-A0A1G7I0J0-F1
#
_cell.length_a   1.000
_cell.length_b   1.000
_cell.length_c   1.000
_cell.angle_alpha   90.00
_cell.angle_beta   90.00
_cell.angle_gamma   90.00
#
_symmetry.space_group_name_H-M   'P 1'
#
loop_
_entity.id
_entity.type
_entity.pdbx_description
1 polymer ?
#
loop_
_entity_poly.entity_id
_entity_poly.type
_entity_poly.pdbx_seq_one_letter_code
_entity_poly.pdbx_strand_id
1 'polypeptide(L)'
;MSSRRRFWASETAAADRSYSKTDTDATFMRLKEDHMRNGQLKPAYNVQISTSNQFVVNYSIHSNPTDTNTLAAHLDQYEESFGSSLKSLTADAGYGSEENYTLLEEKQIAAYVKYGLFDKRQHKSFNKKHPFSADKLHYNPQGDHYICPMGQKMQYIGNKINRTATGFVQSARMYKANNCDNCPLNGACHKSKGNRIIQVNVNLERQKQQADRLLKSEEGIIKRKKRCFDVEPVFGNIKNNHNFRRFMLRGKQKVEIEWGLIAIAQNIRKKAA
;
A
#
# COMPACT_ATOMS: atom_id res chain seq x y z
N MET A 1 -5.68 44.14 -35.53
CA MET A 1 -4.39 43.41 -35.52
C MET A 1 -4.12 42.91 -34.11
N SER A 2 -4.13 41.57 -34.01
CA SER A 2 -3.77 40.65 -32.92
C SER A 2 -3.64 41.14 -31.47
N SER A 3 -4.66 40.84 -30.66
CA SER A 3 -4.56 40.68 -29.22
C SER A 3 -3.92 39.31 -28.88
N ARG A 4 -2.63 39.29 -28.51
CA ARG A 4 -1.98 38.06 -28.02
C ARG A 4 -2.25 37.88 -26.53
N ARG A 5 -3.19 36.98 -26.23
CA ARG A 5 -3.34 36.33 -24.91
C ARG A 5 -2.02 35.63 -24.58
N ARG A 6 -1.36 36.02 -23.50
CA ARG A 6 -0.30 35.22 -22.87
C ARG A 6 -0.98 34.07 -22.14
N PHE A 7 -1.03 32.90 -22.78
CA PHE A 7 -1.24 31.64 -22.09
C PHE A 7 0.00 31.40 -21.23
N TRP A 8 -0.15 31.53 -19.91
CA TRP A 8 0.79 30.98 -18.96
C TRP A 8 0.61 29.46 -18.98
N ALA A 9 1.48 28.77 -19.71
CA ALA A 9 1.72 27.35 -19.47
C ALA A 9 2.37 27.25 -18.08
N SER A 10 1.67 26.65 -17.13
CA SER A 10 2.20 26.35 -15.80
C SER A 10 3.23 25.22 -15.92
N GLU A 11 4.45 25.55 -16.32
CA GLU A 11 5.65 24.75 -16.08
C GLU A 11 6.02 24.86 -14.59
N THR A 12 5.37 24.07 -13.74
CA THR A 12 5.89 23.84 -12.38
C THR A 12 5.51 22.44 -11.89
N ALA A 13 6.52 21.70 -11.45
CA ALA A 13 6.51 20.40 -10.77
C ALA A 13 6.62 19.12 -11.64
N ALA A 14 7.68 18.99 -12.44
CA ALA A 14 8.10 17.71 -13.04
C ALA A 14 9.55 17.32 -12.71
N ALA A 15 10.10 17.78 -11.59
CA ALA A 15 11.49 17.53 -11.21
C ALA A 15 11.59 16.49 -10.08
N ASP A 16 11.11 15.25 -10.29
CA ASP A 16 11.67 14.03 -9.64
C ASP A 16 11.01 12.68 -10.04
N ARG A 17 10.32 12.58 -11.19
CA ARG A 17 9.71 11.30 -11.61
C ARG A 17 10.52 10.67 -12.73
N SER A 18 10.86 9.38 -12.61
CA SER A 18 11.35 8.58 -13.72
C SER A 18 10.18 8.33 -14.70
N TYR A 19 10.03 9.22 -15.68
CA TYR A 19 9.00 9.12 -16.73
C TYR A 19 9.58 8.57 -18.03
N SER A 20 8.75 7.90 -18.83
CA SER A 20 9.18 7.42 -20.13
C SER A 20 9.26 8.55 -21.14
N LYS A 21 10.37 8.64 -21.88
CA LYS A 21 10.55 9.65 -22.93
C LYS A 21 9.54 9.51 -24.08
N THR A 22 9.00 8.31 -24.29
CA THR A 22 8.05 8.01 -25.37
C THR A 22 6.60 7.98 -24.91
N ASP A 23 6.36 7.96 -23.61
CA ASP A 23 5.04 8.02 -22.99
C ASP A 23 5.17 8.65 -21.59
N THR A 24 5.03 9.98 -21.51
CA THR A 24 5.27 10.75 -20.29
C THR A 24 4.30 10.41 -19.15
N ASP A 25 3.15 9.82 -19.47
CA ASP A 25 2.15 9.39 -18.49
C ASP A 25 2.52 8.03 -17.86
N ALA A 26 3.37 7.25 -18.51
CA ALA A 26 3.85 5.97 -18.00
C ALA A 26 4.99 6.16 -16.99
N THR A 27 5.07 5.27 -16.01
CA THR A 27 6.12 5.28 -14.98
C THR A 27 6.95 4.01 -15.04
N PHE A 28 8.24 4.12 -14.73
CA PHE A 28 9.15 2.98 -14.70
C PHE A 28 8.84 2.07 -13.50
N MET A 29 8.44 0.84 -13.78
CA MET A 29 8.06 -0.16 -12.78
C MET A 29 8.82 -1.47 -12.99
N ARG A 30 9.06 -2.19 -11.89
CA ARG A 30 9.61 -3.55 -11.97
C ARG A 30 8.47 -4.51 -12.26
N LEU A 31 8.43 -5.06 -13.47
CA LEU A 31 7.44 -6.04 -13.86
C LEU A 31 7.85 -7.44 -13.38
N LYS A 32 6.88 -8.29 -13.06
CA LYS A 32 7.14 -9.70 -12.69
C LYS A 32 7.69 -10.52 -13.87
N GLU A 33 7.33 -10.13 -15.10
CA GLU A 33 7.89 -10.70 -16.33
C GLU A 33 9.27 -10.09 -16.63
N ASP A 34 10.27 -10.62 -15.93
CA ASP A 34 11.67 -10.30 -16.10
C ASP A 34 12.36 -11.35 -16.99
N HIS A 35 11.98 -11.40 -18.27
CA HIS A 35 12.61 -12.30 -19.26
C HIS A 35 14.13 -12.16 -19.32
N MET A 36 14.66 -10.98 -19.00
CA MET A 36 16.10 -10.70 -19.01
C MET A 36 16.77 -11.00 -17.65
N ARG A 37 16.00 -11.32 -16.60
CA ARG A 37 16.43 -11.55 -15.21
C ARG A 37 17.36 -10.47 -14.64
N ASN A 38 17.32 -9.27 -15.22
CA ASN A 38 18.24 -8.17 -14.90
C ASN A 38 17.58 -7.10 -14.02
N GLY A 39 16.32 -7.30 -13.62
CA GLY A 39 15.57 -6.36 -12.80
C GLY A 39 15.27 -5.02 -13.49
N GLN A 40 15.37 -4.95 -14.83
CA GLN A 40 15.18 -3.71 -15.57
C GLN A 40 13.77 -3.16 -15.38
N LEU A 41 13.68 -1.87 -15.04
CA LEU A 41 12.42 -1.16 -14.97
C LEU A 41 11.89 -0.92 -16.38
N LYS A 42 10.59 -1.15 -16.56
CA LYS A 42 9.89 -0.95 -17.83
C LYS A 42 8.81 0.11 -17.64
N PRO A 43 8.56 0.95 -18.66
CA PRO A 43 7.46 1.89 -18.60
C PRO A 43 6.14 1.11 -18.56
N ALA A 44 5.33 1.39 -17.56
CA ALA A 44 4.07 0.70 -17.33
C ALA A 44 3.08 1.62 -16.63
N TYR A 45 1.83 1.16 -16.60
CA TYR A 45 0.76 1.73 -15.80
C TYR A 45 0.39 0.75 -14.69
N ASN A 46 0.10 1.27 -13.51
CA ASN A 46 -0.43 0.49 -12.43
C ASN A 46 -1.96 0.43 -12.56
N VAL A 47 -2.47 -0.78 -12.78
CA VAL A 47 -3.87 -1.04 -13.05
C VAL A 47 -4.53 -1.57 -11.79
N GLN A 48 -5.57 -0.88 -11.33
CA GLN A 48 -6.39 -1.34 -10.21
C GLN A 48 -7.76 -1.76 -10.69
N ILE A 49 -8.29 -2.84 -10.12
CA ILE A 49 -9.65 -3.31 -10.38
C ILE A 49 -10.34 -3.59 -9.05
N SER A 50 -11.63 -3.26 -9.01
CA SER A 50 -12.56 -3.77 -8.01
C SER A 50 -13.40 -4.87 -8.66
N THR A 51 -13.59 -5.98 -7.95
CA THR A 51 -14.37 -7.10 -8.46
C THR A 51 -15.50 -7.50 -7.52
N SER A 52 -16.55 -8.05 -8.09
CA SER A 52 -17.63 -8.72 -7.37
C SER A 52 -17.99 -10.00 -8.09
N ASN A 53 -17.77 -11.15 -7.45
CA ASN A 53 -18.05 -12.46 -8.03
C ASN A 53 -17.35 -12.68 -9.39
N GLN A 54 -16.09 -12.25 -9.48
CA GLN A 54 -15.24 -12.27 -10.70
C GLN A 54 -15.69 -11.35 -11.83
N PHE A 55 -16.70 -10.49 -11.62
CA PHE A 55 -16.99 -9.38 -12.53
C PHE A 55 -16.20 -8.15 -12.12
N VAL A 56 -15.56 -7.49 -13.08
CA VAL A 56 -14.95 -6.17 -12.88
C VAL A 56 -16.07 -5.15 -12.76
N VAL A 57 -16.15 -4.47 -11.61
CA VAL A 57 -17.19 -3.45 -11.35
C VAL A 57 -16.64 -2.02 -11.44
N ASN A 58 -15.34 -1.85 -11.18
CA ASN A 58 -14.64 -0.59 -11.33
C ASN A 58 -13.19 -0.86 -11.69
N TYR A 59 -12.54 0.05 -12.41
CA TYR A 59 -11.12 -0.01 -12.71
C TYR A 59 -10.52 1.39 -12.74
N SER A 60 -9.22 1.49 -12.51
CA SER A 60 -8.51 2.77 -12.59
C SER A 60 -7.05 2.56 -13.00
N ILE A 61 -6.48 3.58 -13.65
CA ILE A 61 -5.12 3.55 -14.19
C ILE A 61 -4.28 4.61 -13.49
N HIS A 62 -3.12 4.21 -12.96
CA HIS A 62 -2.25 5.06 -12.16
C HIS A 62 -0.82 5.07 -12.69
N SER A 63 -0.18 6.22 -12.58
CA SER A 63 1.25 6.42 -12.86
C SER A 63 2.11 6.23 -11.59
N ASN A 64 1.61 5.47 -10.62
CA ASN A 64 2.30 5.21 -9.36
C ASN A 64 2.86 3.78 -9.34
N PRO A 65 4.16 3.56 -9.06
CA PRO A 65 4.76 2.23 -9.05
C PRO A 65 4.20 1.29 -7.98
N THR A 66 3.68 1.87 -6.89
CA THR A 66 3.21 1.15 -5.70
C THR A 66 1.72 1.33 -5.53
N ASP A 67 1.03 0.27 -5.11
CA ASP A 67 -0.43 0.26 -4.91
C ASP A 67 -0.88 1.17 -3.75
N THR A 68 0.01 1.48 -2.81
CA THR A 68 -0.33 2.24 -1.61
C THR A 68 -1.05 3.56 -1.92
N ASN A 69 -0.58 4.30 -2.93
CA ASN A 69 -1.10 5.64 -3.22
C ASN A 69 -2.21 5.64 -4.28
N THR A 70 -2.65 4.47 -4.76
CA THR A 70 -3.68 4.37 -5.80
C THR A 70 -5.09 4.25 -5.22
N LEU A 71 -5.22 3.98 -3.92
CA LEU A 71 -6.51 3.68 -3.29
C LEU A 71 -7.47 4.86 -3.30
N ALA A 72 -6.99 6.06 -2.91
CA ALA A 72 -7.83 7.25 -2.80
C ALA A 72 -8.55 7.54 -4.13
N ALA A 73 -7.77 7.72 -5.19
CA ALA A 73 -8.32 7.96 -6.53
C ALA A 73 -9.19 6.81 -7.04
N HIS A 74 -8.90 5.54 -6.68
CA HIS A 74 -9.76 4.42 -7.07
C HIS A 74 -11.11 4.42 -6.35
N LEU A 75 -11.14 4.81 -5.07
CA LEU A 75 -12.37 4.94 -4.28
C LEU A 75 -13.20 6.14 -4.74
N ASP A 76 -12.57 7.28 -5.02
CA ASP A 76 -13.28 8.47 -5.49
C ASP A 76 -13.94 8.21 -6.85
N GLN A 77 -13.25 7.51 -7.77
CA GLN A 77 -13.84 7.08 -9.04
C GLN A 77 -15.02 6.11 -8.85
N TYR A 78 -14.94 5.23 -7.86
CA TYR A 78 -16.04 4.33 -7.52
C TYR A 78 -17.26 5.13 -7.03
N GLU A 79 -17.06 6.05 -6.09
CA GLU A 79 -18.13 6.87 -5.52
C GLU A 79 -18.80 7.76 -6.59
N GLU A 80 -18.01 8.33 -7.50
CA GLU A 80 -18.52 9.10 -8.64
C GLU A 80 -19.38 8.23 -9.57
N SER A 81 -18.95 6.99 -9.84
CA SER A 81 -19.65 6.09 -10.76
C SER A 81 -20.95 5.52 -10.18
N PHE A 82 -20.96 5.17 -8.88
CA PHE A 82 -22.08 4.49 -8.23
C PHE A 82 -22.95 5.40 -7.36
N GLY A 83 -22.54 6.65 -7.14
CA GLY A 83 -23.26 7.62 -6.30
C GLY A 83 -23.41 7.19 -4.83
N SER A 84 -22.58 6.24 -4.36
CA SER A 84 -22.68 5.68 -3.01
C SER A 84 -21.32 5.22 -2.48
N SER A 85 -21.15 5.28 -1.17
CA SER A 85 -19.93 4.84 -0.49
C SER A 85 -19.95 3.33 -0.23
N LEU A 86 -18.75 2.72 -0.25
CA LEU A 86 -18.59 1.31 0.07
C LEU A 86 -18.79 1.06 1.57
N LYS A 87 -19.53 -0.01 1.91
CA LYS A 87 -19.64 -0.44 3.32
C LYS A 87 -18.36 -1.11 3.83
N SER A 88 -17.67 -1.85 2.96
CA SER A 88 -16.44 -2.55 3.33
C SER A 88 -15.52 -2.73 2.13
N LEU A 89 -14.21 -2.71 2.39
CA LEU A 89 -13.17 -2.91 1.38
C LEU A 89 -12.26 -4.07 1.81
N THR A 90 -11.88 -4.93 0.86
CA THR A 90 -10.87 -5.97 1.05
C THR A 90 -9.69 -5.73 0.11
N ALA A 91 -8.48 -5.58 0.66
CA ALA A 91 -7.27 -5.31 -0.12
C ALA A 91 -6.03 -6.00 0.50
N ASP A 92 -4.93 -6.04 -0.26
CA ASP A 92 -3.69 -6.68 0.20
C ASP A 92 -2.86 -5.74 1.08
N ALA A 93 -1.71 -6.27 1.50
CA ALA A 93 -0.75 -5.58 2.31
C ALA A 93 -0.10 -4.37 1.61
N GLY A 94 -0.18 -4.25 0.28
CA GLY A 94 0.29 -3.09 -0.47
C GLY A 94 -0.52 -1.83 -0.17
N TYR A 95 -1.77 -2.00 0.24
CA TYR A 95 -2.67 -0.91 0.63
C TYR A 95 -2.61 -0.54 2.11
N GLY A 96 -1.94 -1.34 2.95
CA GLY A 96 -1.89 -1.13 4.39
C GLY A 96 -0.92 -0.03 4.82
N SER A 97 -1.36 1.22 4.73
CA SER A 97 -0.64 2.42 5.20
C SER A 97 -1.52 3.24 6.14
N GLU A 98 -0.89 4.08 6.98
CA GLU A 98 -1.63 4.99 7.88
C GLU A 98 -2.56 5.91 7.09
N GLU A 99 -2.07 6.45 5.98
CA GLU A 99 -2.83 7.33 5.09
C GLU A 99 -4.10 6.65 4.57
N ASN A 100 -3.98 5.42 4.08
CA ASN A 100 -5.14 4.66 3.59
C ASN A 100 -6.09 4.24 4.71
N TYR A 101 -5.57 3.83 5.87
CA TYR A 101 -6.44 3.50 7.00
C TYR A 101 -7.21 4.74 7.49
N THR A 102 -6.55 5.90 7.52
CA THR A 102 -7.18 7.18 7.91
C THR A 102 -8.28 7.54 6.91
N LEU A 103 -8.00 7.45 5.60
CA LEU A 103 -8.99 7.66 4.54
C LEU A 103 -10.21 6.72 4.69
N LEU A 104 -9.97 5.44 4.96
CA LEU A 104 -11.05 4.46 5.11
C LEU A 104 -11.88 4.72 6.38
N GLU A 105 -11.26 5.17 7.46
CA GLU A 105 -11.96 5.58 8.68
C GLU A 105 -12.81 6.82 8.46
N GLU A 106 -12.29 7.84 7.76
CA GLU A 106 -13.00 9.07 7.41
C GLU A 106 -14.24 8.78 6.55
N LYS A 107 -14.10 7.90 5.56
CA LYS A 107 -15.22 7.44 4.72
C LYS A 107 -16.10 6.37 5.40
N GLN A 108 -15.83 6.01 6.65
CA GLN A 108 -16.56 4.99 7.44
C GLN A 108 -16.63 3.62 6.77
N ILE A 109 -15.58 3.24 6.04
CA ILE A 109 -15.48 1.97 5.31
C ILE A 109 -14.81 0.93 6.20
N ALA A 110 -15.44 -0.23 6.39
CA ALA A 110 -14.83 -1.34 7.12
C ALA A 110 -13.61 -1.90 6.34
N ALA A 111 -12.41 -1.65 6.86
CA ALA A 111 -11.14 -1.93 6.20
C ALA A 111 -10.62 -3.37 6.49
N TYR A 112 -10.95 -4.33 5.63
CA TYR A 112 -10.33 -5.66 5.61
C TYR A 112 -9.03 -5.62 4.78
N VAL A 113 -8.13 -4.71 5.16
CA VAL A 113 -6.87 -4.44 4.46
C VAL A 113 -5.71 -4.96 5.29
N LYS A 114 -4.93 -5.88 4.74
CA LYS A 114 -3.71 -6.38 5.41
C LYS A 114 -2.69 -5.24 5.56
N TYR A 115 -1.83 -5.33 6.56
CA TYR A 115 -0.61 -4.51 6.63
C TYR A 115 0.63 -5.37 6.34
N GLY A 116 1.75 -4.74 5.99
CA GLY A 116 2.96 -5.41 5.45
C GLY A 116 3.51 -6.61 6.26
N LEU A 117 3.33 -6.62 7.58
CA LEU A 117 3.81 -7.71 8.46
C LEU A 117 2.72 -8.72 8.87
N PHE A 118 1.47 -8.53 8.43
CA PHE A 118 0.33 -9.33 8.87
C PHE A 118 0.51 -10.83 8.64
N ASP A 119 0.88 -11.25 7.43
CA ASP A 119 1.08 -12.66 7.11
C ASP A 119 2.39 -13.19 7.76
N LYS A 120 3.47 -12.41 7.73
CA LYS A 120 4.78 -12.79 8.29
C LYS A 120 4.71 -13.05 9.80
N ARG A 121 3.97 -12.23 10.55
CA ARG A 121 3.76 -12.38 12.00
C ARG A 121 3.03 -13.67 12.38
N GLN A 122 2.31 -14.30 11.45
CA GLN A 122 1.64 -15.58 11.70
C GLN A 122 2.62 -16.77 11.61
N HIS A 123 3.76 -16.62 10.94
CA HIS A 123 4.76 -17.68 10.82
C HIS A 123 5.69 -17.74 12.04
N LYS A 124 5.69 -18.88 12.75
CA LYS A 124 6.56 -19.11 13.93
C LYS A 124 8.05 -18.87 13.63
N SER A 125 8.51 -19.27 12.45
CA SER A 125 9.91 -19.10 12.02
C SER A 125 10.33 -17.64 11.90
N PHE A 126 9.46 -16.77 11.39
CA PHE A 126 9.71 -15.33 11.30
C PHE A 126 9.82 -14.71 12.70
N ASN A 127 8.88 -15.05 13.59
CA ASN A 127 8.89 -14.54 14.97
C ASN A 127 10.12 -14.97 15.76
N LYS A 128 10.66 -16.18 15.51
CA LYS A 128 11.90 -16.67 16.12
C LYS A 128 13.13 -15.92 15.63
N LYS A 129 13.15 -15.46 14.37
CA LYS A 129 14.26 -14.67 13.79
C LYS A 129 14.27 -13.21 14.26
N HIS A 130 13.13 -12.69 14.70
CA HIS A 130 12.98 -11.31 15.15
C HIS A 130 12.44 -11.25 16.59
N PRO A 131 13.16 -11.79 17.60
CA PRO A 131 12.67 -11.87 18.98
C PRO A 131 12.56 -10.48 19.64
N PHE A 132 13.38 -9.53 19.22
CA PHE A 132 13.49 -8.21 19.83
C PHE A 132 12.82 -7.10 19.02
N SER A 133 11.83 -7.40 18.17
CA SER A 133 11.13 -6.40 17.38
C SER A 133 10.32 -5.42 18.26
N ALA A 134 10.15 -4.17 17.81
CA ALA A 134 9.56 -3.11 18.64
C ALA A 134 8.11 -3.40 19.09
N ASP A 135 7.36 -4.12 18.26
CA ASP A 135 5.99 -4.58 18.53
C ASP A 135 5.88 -5.65 19.63
N LYS A 136 7.01 -6.26 20.04
CA LYS A 136 7.08 -7.21 21.14
C LYS A 136 7.50 -6.57 22.46
N LEU A 137 7.91 -5.31 22.43
CA LEU A 137 8.33 -4.61 23.65
C LEU A 137 7.09 -4.20 24.45
N HIS A 138 7.18 -4.34 25.76
CA HIS A 138 6.13 -3.90 26.66
C HIS A 138 6.13 -2.37 26.77
N TYR A 139 4.98 -1.76 26.51
CA TYR A 139 4.74 -0.34 26.74
C TYR A 139 4.05 -0.16 28.10
N ASN A 140 4.60 0.69 28.95
CA ASN A 140 3.97 1.11 30.20
C ASN A 140 3.26 2.46 30.00
N PRO A 141 1.92 2.51 30.03
CA PRO A 141 1.18 3.75 29.82
C PRO A 141 1.33 4.78 30.95
N GLN A 142 1.49 4.34 32.21
CA GLN A 142 1.56 5.24 33.37
C GLN A 142 2.84 6.06 33.37
N GLY A 143 3.95 5.47 32.96
CA GLY A 143 5.26 6.12 32.92
C GLY A 143 5.76 6.48 31.53
N ASP A 144 4.92 6.35 30.49
CA ASP A 144 5.23 6.62 29.08
C ASP A 144 6.63 6.15 28.64
N HIS A 145 6.87 4.86 28.81
CA HIS A 145 8.14 4.24 28.43
C HIS A 145 7.96 2.82 27.93
N TYR A 146 8.90 2.39 27.10
CA TYR A 146 9.01 0.99 26.71
C TYR A 146 10.03 0.27 27.60
N ILE A 147 9.88 -1.04 27.75
CA ILE A 147 10.88 -1.89 28.38
C ILE A 147 11.65 -2.61 27.29
N CYS A 148 12.97 -2.41 27.25
CA CYS A 148 13.81 -3.13 26.29
C CYS A 148 13.98 -4.61 26.71
N PRO A 149 14.51 -5.48 25.83
CA PRO A 149 14.70 -6.90 26.15
C PRO A 149 15.59 -7.21 27.37
N MET A 150 16.52 -6.30 27.72
CA MET A 150 17.37 -6.40 28.91
C MET A 150 16.67 -5.89 30.19
N GLY A 151 15.45 -5.37 30.09
CA GLY A 151 14.67 -4.85 31.23
C GLY A 151 14.84 -3.36 31.53
N GLN A 152 15.80 -2.66 30.90
CA GLN A 152 15.92 -1.19 31.08
C GLN A 152 14.75 -0.42 30.43
N LYS A 153 14.41 0.71 31.05
CA LYS A 153 13.41 1.67 30.54
C LYS A 153 13.96 2.42 29.33
N MET A 154 13.12 2.54 28.30
CA MET A 154 13.36 3.35 27.12
C MET A 154 12.52 4.62 27.22
N GLN A 155 13.20 5.75 27.42
CA GLN A 155 12.54 7.04 27.66
C GLN A 155 12.11 7.71 26.36
N TYR A 156 11.00 8.43 26.42
CA TYR A 156 10.55 9.28 25.32
C TYR A 156 11.55 10.42 25.10
N ILE A 157 11.99 10.60 23.85
CA ILE A 157 12.99 11.62 23.46
C ILE A 157 12.46 12.65 22.46
N GLY A 158 11.17 12.56 22.09
CA GLY A 158 10.54 13.47 21.14
C GLY A 158 9.78 12.77 20.02
N ASN A 159 9.23 13.57 19.11
CA ASN A 159 8.50 13.10 17.94
C ASN A 159 9.34 13.29 16.68
N LYS A 160 9.23 12.34 15.76
CA LYS A 160 9.73 12.45 14.40
C LYS A 160 8.53 12.63 13.47
N ILE A 161 8.52 13.74 12.75
CA ILE A 161 7.53 14.00 11.70
C ILE A 161 8.11 13.51 10.38
N ASN A 162 7.35 12.70 9.65
CA ASN A 162 7.66 12.29 8.29
C ASN A 162 6.51 12.73 7.37
N ARG A 163 6.84 13.08 6.12
CA ARG A 163 5.85 13.35 5.08
C ARG A 163 5.95 12.29 4.00
N THR A 164 4.82 11.72 3.60
CA THR A 164 4.76 10.79 2.47
C THR A 164 4.88 11.57 1.16
N ALA A 165 5.04 10.86 0.05
CA ALA A 165 5.12 11.47 -1.29
C ALA A 165 3.82 12.19 -1.71
N THR A 166 2.69 11.87 -1.08
CA THR A 166 1.39 12.55 -1.27
C THR A 166 1.24 13.79 -0.40
N GLY A 167 2.19 14.04 0.52
CA GLY A 167 2.13 15.14 1.49
C GLY A 167 1.49 14.78 2.82
N PHE A 168 1.01 13.54 3.00
CA PHE A 168 0.42 13.08 4.26
C PHE A 168 1.45 13.13 5.39
N VAL A 169 1.06 13.73 6.51
CA VAL A 169 1.94 13.96 7.67
C VAL A 169 1.76 12.83 8.68
N GLN A 170 2.86 12.14 8.97
CA GLN A 170 2.92 11.07 9.97
C GLN A 170 3.77 11.51 11.15
N SER A 171 3.31 11.23 12.37
CA SER A 171 4.06 11.49 13.60
C SER A 171 4.41 10.17 14.28
N ALA A 172 5.71 9.94 14.50
CA ALA A 172 6.22 8.79 15.23
C ALA A 172 6.91 9.23 16.52
N ARG A 173 6.47 8.67 17.65
CA ARG A 173 7.12 8.89 18.95
C ARG A 173 8.43 8.12 19.00
N MET A 174 9.48 8.74 19.50
CA MET A 174 10.81 8.13 19.62
C MET A 174 11.11 7.77 21.07
N TYR A 175 11.57 6.55 21.30
CA TYR A 175 12.01 6.08 22.61
C TYR A 175 13.42 5.54 22.55
N LYS A 176 14.27 5.92 23.51
CA LYS A 176 15.69 5.60 23.53
C LYS A 176 16.06 4.82 24.80
N ALA A 177 16.84 3.75 24.64
CA ALA A 177 17.47 3.04 25.76
C ALA A 177 18.65 3.82 26.33
N ASN A 178 19.03 3.57 27.59
CA ASN A 178 20.05 4.38 28.26
C ASN A 178 21.45 3.76 28.21
N ASN A 179 21.56 2.44 28.31
CA ASN A 179 22.85 1.77 28.38
C ASN A 179 22.86 0.53 27.47
N CYS A 180 23.26 0.70 26.21
CA CYS A 180 23.41 -0.41 25.26
C CYS A 180 24.86 -0.84 25.07
N ASP A 181 25.84 0.02 25.35
CA ASP A 181 27.24 -0.19 24.97
C ASP A 181 27.82 -1.48 25.59
N ASN A 182 27.54 -1.73 26.87
CA ASN A 182 27.96 -2.96 27.58
C ASN A 182 26.82 -3.98 27.75
N CYS A 183 25.77 -3.91 26.93
CA CYS A 183 24.62 -4.81 27.06
C CYS A 183 24.95 -6.20 26.47
N PRO A 184 24.71 -7.31 27.20
CA PRO A 184 24.93 -8.67 26.66
C PRO A 184 24.09 -9.00 25.42
N LEU A 185 23.00 -8.26 25.20
CA LEU A 185 22.12 -8.40 24.04
C LEU A 185 22.50 -7.45 22.89
N ASN A 186 23.57 -6.66 23.00
CA ASN A 186 24.03 -5.77 21.93
C ASN A 186 24.38 -6.60 20.66
N GLY A 187 24.12 -6.05 19.48
CA GLY A 187 24.21 -6.73 18.19
C GLY A 187 23.00 -7.62 17.85
N ALA A 188 22.49 -8.40 18.83
CA ALA A 188 21.29 -9.22 18.64
C ALA A 188 20.00 -8.40 18.78
N CYS A 189 19.95 -7.50 19.78
CA CYS A 189 18.81 -6.65 20.12
C CYS A 189 18.57 -5.53 19.10
N HIS A 190 19.64 -4.90 18.61
CA HIS A 190 19.63 -3.85 17.59
C HIS A 190 20.99 -3.78 16.89
N LYS A 191 21.05 -3.11 15.72
CA LYS A 191 22.26 -2.96 14.90
C LYS A 191 22.85 -1.55 14.88
N SER A 192 22.27 -0.60 15.62
CA SER A 192 22.75 0.79 15.67
C SER A 192 24.04 0.92 16.48
N LYS A 193 24.93 1.86 16.10
CA LYS A 193 26.23 2.12 16.75
C LYS A 193 26.16 2.70 18.16
N GLY A 194 24.99 3.13 18.62
CA GLY A 194 24.76 3.57 19.99
C GLY A 194 23.43 3.03 20.50
N ASN A 195 22.93 3.63 21.59
CA ASN A 195 21.70 3.19 22.24
C ASN A 195 20.54 2.95 21.28
N ARG A 196 19.84 1.84 21.50
CA ARG A 196 18.66 1.46 20.74
C ARG A 196 17.62 2.57 20.78
N ILE A 197 17.16 3.00 19.61
CA ILE A 197 16.02 3.89 19.45
C ILE A 197 14.92 3.12 18.72
N ILE A 198 13.69 3.19 19.22
CA ILE A 198 12.50 2.71 18.52
C ILE A 198 11.64 3.91 18.12
N GLN A 199 10.96 3.78 16.99
CA GLN A 199 9.99 4.75 16.51
C GLN A 199 8.64 4.06 16.48
N VAL A 200 7.65 4.65 17.14
CA VAL A 200 6.30 4.10 17.26
C VAL A 200 5.32 5.14 16.75
N ASN A 201 4.67 4.83 15.65
CA ASN A 201 3.51 5.58 15.19
C ASN A 201 2.27 5.01 15.92
N VAL A 202 1.79 5.75 16.91
CA VAL A 202 0.68 5.33 17.79
C VAL A 202 -0.61 5.15 17.01
N ASN A 203 -0.89 6.06 16.08
CA ASN A 203 -2.10 6.00 15.26
C ASN A 203 -2.10 4.79 14.33
N LEU A 204 -0.98 4.57 13.61
CA LEU A 204 -0.84 3.40 12.75
C LEU A 204 -0.89 2.08 13.55
N GLU A 205 -0.36 2.05 14.78
CA GLU A 205 -0.44 0.83 15.59
C GLU A 205 -1.88 0.55 16.06
N ARG A 206 -2.64 1.60 16.43
CA ARG A 206 -4.09 1.49 16.66
C ARG A 206 -4.83 0.95 15.43
N GLN A 207 -4.56 1.50 14.25
CA GLN A 207 -5.16 1.06 12.98
C GLN A 207 -4.82 -0.40 12.65
N LYS A 208 -3.56 -0.81 12.84
CA LYS A 208 -3.14 -2.21 12.68
C LYS A 208 -3.87 -3.14 13.64
N GLN A 209 -4.06 -2.75 14.90
CA GLN A 209 -4.81 -3.56 15.86
C GLN A 209 -6.27 -3.72 15.44
N GLN A 210 -6.91 -2.66 14.93
CA GLN A 210 -8.27 -2.72 14.39
C GLN A 210 -8.34 -3.62 13.15
N ALA A 211 -7.41 -3.45 12.21
CA ALA A 211 -7.29 -4.32 11.03
C ALA A 211 -7.06 -5.78 11.45
N ASP A 212 -6.22 -6.04 12.46
CA ASP A 212 -5.99 -7.39 13.00
C ASP A 212 -7.29 -8.03 13.53
N ARG A 213 -8.10 -7.28 14.28
CA ARG A 213 -9.39 -7.76 14.79
C ARG A 213 -10.35 -8.08 13.64
N LEU A 214 -10.48 -7.17 12.67
CA LEU A 214 -11.35 -7.37 11.50
C LEU A 214 -10.90 -8.56 10.66
N LEU A 215 -9.61 -8.67 10.34
CA LEU A 215 -9.07 -9.73 9.48
C LEU A 215 -9.13 -11.12 10.15
N LYS A 216 -9.08 -11.18 11.49
CA LYS A 216 -9.19 -12.42 12.28
C LYS A 216 -10.62 -12.78 12.65
N SER A 217 -11.60 -11.89 12.46
CA SER A 217 -13.01 -12.23 12.57
C SER A 217 -13.41 -13.30 11.54
N GLU A 218 -14.52 -13.99 11.80
CA GLU A 218 -15.07 -15.00 10.88
C GLU A 218 -15.32 -14.40 9.48
N GLU A 219 -15.97 -13.24 9.43
CA GLU A 219 -16.20 -12.52 8.18
C GLU A 219 -14.89 -12.13 7.47
N GLY A 220 -13.89 -11.66 8.23
CA GLY A 220 -12.59 -11.32 7.68
C GLY A 220 -11.83 -12.52 7.12
N ILE A 221 -11.97 -13.70 7.72
CA ILE A 221 -11.42 -14.95 7.21
C ILE A 221 -12.12 -15.31 5.89
N ILE A 222 -13.44 -15.22 5.81
CA ILE A 222 -14.21 -15.49 4.59
C ILE A 222 -13.80 -14.53 3.47
N LYS A 223 -13.76 -13.21 3.75
CA LYS A 223 -13.35 -12.19 2.78
C LYS A 223 -11.92 -12.40 2.27
N ARG A 224 -10.98 -12.75 3.16
CA ARG A 224 -9.60 -13.06 2.76
C ARG A 224 -9.52 -14.29 1.86
N LYS A 225 -10.29 -15.34 2.13
CA LYS A 225 -10.38 -16.53 1.27
C LYS A 225 -11.03 -16.18 -0.07
N LYS A 226 -12.06 -15.31 -0.07
CA LYS A 226 -12.75 -14.81 -1.27
C LYS A 226 -11.84 -14.19 -2.30
N ARG A 227 -10.86 -13.42 -1.87
CA ARG A 227 -9.90 -12.77 -2.76
C ARG A 227 -9.21 -13.75 -3.73
N CYS A 228 -8.77 -14.91 -3.26
CA CYS A 228 -8.06 -15.90 -4.07
C CYS A 228 -8.94 -16.52 -5.17
N PHE A 229 -10.26 -16.41 -5.05
CA PHE A 229 -11.22 -16.90 -6.04
C PHE A 229 -12.05 -15.79 -6.70
N ASP A 230 -11.73 -14.52 -6.46
CA ASP A 230 -12.43 -13.37 -7.02
C ASP A 230 -11.49 -12.55 -7.92
N VAL A 231 -10.69 -11.65 -7.34
CA VAL A 231 -9.83 -10.73 -8.10
C VAL A 231 -8.63 -11.43 -8.77
N GLU A 232 -8.03 -12.43 -8.11
CA GLU A 232 -6.85 -13.12 -8.63
C GLU A 232 -7.15 -13.91 -9.92
N PRO A 233 -8.25 -14.68 -10.01
CA PRO A 233 -8.69 -15.30 -11.26
C PRO A 233 -8.97 -14.31 -12.40
N VAL A 234 -9.51 -13.13 -12.10
CA VAL A 234 -9.77 -12.10 -13.11
C VAL A 234 -8.47 -11.63 -13.76
N PHE A 235 -7.47 -11.27 -12.95
CA PHE A 235 -6.14 -10.94 -13.47
C PHE A 235 -5.47 -12.12 -14.18
N GLY A 236 -5.63 -13.34 -13.65
CA GLY A 236 -5.10 -14.57 -14.26
C GLY A 236 -5.68 -14.83 -15.65
N ASN A 237 -7.00 -14.66 -15.81
CA ASN A 237 -7.69 -14.80 -17.08
C ASN A 237 -7.23 -13.75 -18.10
N ILE A 238 -7.24 -12.47 -17.73
CA ILE A 238 -6.80 -11.38 -18.61
C ILE A 238 -5.37 -11.62 -19.10
N LYS A 239 -4.47 -12.00 -18.20
CA LYS A 239 -3.07 -12.22 -18.54
C LYS A 239 -2.86 -13.50 -19.36
N ASN A 240 -3.38 -14.64 -18.91
CA ASN A 240 -3.05 -15.93 -19.49
C ASN A 240 -4.01 -16.38 -20.59
N ASN A 241 -5.31 -16.18 -20.41
CA ASN A 241 -6.33 -16.69 -21.33
C ASN A 241 -6.69 -15.68 -22.43
N HIS A 242 -6.58 -14.37 -22.17
CA HIS A 242 -6.70 -13.33 -23.20
C HIS A 242 -5.34 -12.89 -23.75
N ASN A 243 -4.24 -13.42 -23.19
CA ASN A 243 -2.87 -13.07 -23.55
C ASN A 243 -2.57 -11.56 -23.51
N PHE A 244 -3.25 -10.81 -22.64
CA PHE A 244 -3.06 -9.37 -22.52
C PHE A 244 -1.87 -9.07 -21.59
N ARG A 245 -0.71 -8.81 -22.19
CA ARG A 245 0.56 -8.58 -21.48
C ARG A 245 1.03 -7.14 -21.48
N ARG A 246 0.62 -6.36 -22.48
CA ARG A 246 1.08 -4.99 -22.72
C ARG A 246 -0.05 -4.18 -23.35
N PHE A 247 -0.09 -2.91 -22.99
CA PHE A 247 -0.92 -1.93 -23.68
C PHE A 247 -0.35 -1.65 -25.07
N MET A 248 -1.25 -1.52 -26.04
CA MET A 248 -0.91 -1.12 -27.41
C MET A 248 -0.93 0.40 -27.57
N LEU A 249 -1.74 1.08 -26.76
CA LEU A 249 -1.88 2.52 -26.79
C LEU A 249 -0.96 3.22 -25.79
N ARG A 250 -0.69 4.51 -26.04
CA ARG A 250 0.13 5.38 -25.19
C ARG A 250 -0.69 6.56 -24.71
N GLY A 251 -0.33 7.08 -23.53
CA GLY A 251 -1.07 8.12 -22.84
C GLY A 251 -2.24 7.57 -22.02
N LYS A 252 -2.43 8.14 -20.84
CA LYS A 252 -3.33 7.61 -19.81
C LYS A 252 -4.74 7.37 -20.31
N GLN A 253 -5.32 8.34 -21.03
CA GLN A 253 -6.70 8.26 -21.52
C GLN A 253 -6.91 7.10 -22.50
N LYS A 254 -5.95 6.85 -23.41
CA LYS A 254 -6.07 5.77 -24.40
C LYS A 254 -5.88 4.40 -23.74
N VAL A 255 -4.94 4.30 -22.81
CA VAL A 255 -4.71 3.10 -21.99
C VAL A 255 -5.94 2.76 -21.14
N GLU A 256 -6.61 3.77 -20.59
CA GLU A 256 -7.84 3.61 -19.83
C GLU A 256 -8.99 3.06 -20.68
N ILE A 257 -9.15 3.55 -21.91
CA ILE A 257 -10.12 3.01 -22.88
C ILE A 257 -9.79 1.56 -23.24
N GLU A 258 -8.52 1.27 -23.56
CA GLU A 258 -8.05 -0.08 -23.88
C GLU A 258 -8.34 -1.05 -22.74
N TRP A 259 -8.03 -0.65 -21.49
CA TRP A 259 -8.33 -1.46 -20.32
C TRP A 259 -9.83 -1.66 -20.09
N GLY A 260 -10.65 -0.62 -20.31
CA GLY A 260 -12.10 -0.71 -20.23
C GLY A 260 -12.68 -1.75 -21.18
N LEU A 261 -12.24 -1.77 -22.44
CA LEU A 261 -12.65 -2.77 -23.42
C LEU A 261 -12.27 -4.20 -22.97
N ILE A 262 -11.07 -4.38 -22.42
CA ILE A 262 -10.63 -5.67 -21.86
C ILE A 262 -11.50 -6.08 -20.66
N ALA A 263 -11.85 -5.15 -19.78
CA ALA A 263 -12.71 -5.42 -18.62
C ALA A 263 -14.12 -5.84 -19.06
N ILE A 264 -14.69 -5.16 -20.05
CA ILE A 264 -15.99 -5.53 -20.65
C ILE A 264 -15.91 -6.92 -21.27
N ALA A 265 -14.89 -7.20 -22.09
CA ALA A 265 -14.70 -8.50 -22.73
C ALA A 265 -14.55 -9.63 -21.69
N GLN A 266 -13.81 -9.39 -20.61
CA GLN A 266 -13.67 -10.32 -19.49
C GLN A 266 -15.02 -10.60 -18.81
N ASN A 267 -15.83 -9.55 -18.57
CA ASN A 267 -17.15 -9.69 -17.96
C ASN A 267 -18.12 -10.45 -18.87
N ILE A 268 -18.16 -10.16 -20.16
CA ILE A 268 -19.01 -10.87 -21.15
C ILE A 268 -18.62 -12.35 -21.20
N ARG A 269 -17.31 -12.65 -21.31
CA ARG A 269 -16.83 -14.03 -21.31
C ARG A 269 -17.20 -14.77 -20.04
N LYS A 270 -17.12 -14.12 -18.87
CA LYS A 270 -17.52 -14.71 -17.59
C LYS A 270 -19.03 -14.96 -17.52
N LYS A 271 -19.85 -14.10 -18.14
CA LYS A 271 -21.31 -14.26 -18.19
C LYS A 271 -21.75 -15.38 -19.13
N ALA A 272 -21.00 -15.60 -20.21
CA ALA A 272 -21.30 -16.62 -21.22
C ALA A 272 -20.82 -18.04 -20.85
N ALA A 273 -19.84 -18.16 -19.95
CA ALA A 273 -19.29 -19.42 -19.45
C ALA A 273 -20.06 -19.95 -18.24
#